data_AF-A0A522X9L7-F1
#
_entry.id   AF-A0A522X9L7-F1
#
_cell.length_a   1.000
_cell.length_b   1.000
_cell.length_c   1.000
_cell.angle_alpha   90.00
_cell.angle_beta   90.00
_cell.angle_gamma   90.00
#
_symmetry.space_group_name_H-M   'P 1'
#
loop_
_entity.id
_entity.type
_entity.pdbx_description
1 polymer ?
#
loop_
_entity_poly.entity_id
_entity_poly.type
_entity_poly.pdbx_seq_one_letter_code
_entity_poly.pdbx_strand_id
1 'polypeptide(L)'
;MLIYAHSANANEDWHPLAEHLLCVSRLATKFAANTSWGDEAALAGLLHDLGKYADRFQARLKGQDSGLDHWSQGAWVALAEHRAIAAALA
;
A
#
# COMPACT_ATOMS: atom_id res chain seq x y z
N MET A 1 -13.58 -12.74 0.36
CA MET A 1 -12.71 -12.91 -0.84
C MET A 1 -11.31 -12.49 -0.44
N LEU A 2 -10.26 -13.26 -0.76
CA LEU A 2 -8.89 -12.86 -0.48
C LEU A 2 -8.47 -11.74 -1.46
N ILE A 3 -7.81 -10.71 -0.94
CA ILE A 3 -7.34 -9.53 -1.68
C ILE A 3 -5.81 -9.56 -1.67
N TYR A 4 -5.19 -9.40 -2.83
CA TYR A 4 -3.75 -9.57 -2.99
C TYR A 4 -3.05 -8.27 -3.41
N ALA A 5 -1.80 -8.11 -3.00
CA ALA A 5 -0.98 -6.93 -3.32
C ALA A 5 -0.40 -6.98 -4.75
N HIS A 6 -0.12 -8.18 -5.24
CA HIS A 6 0.48 -8.42 -6.55
C HIS A 6 0.06 -9.79 -7.08
N SER A 7 0.36 -10.05 -8.35
CA SER A 7 0.19 -11.37 -8.95
C SER A 7 1.06 -12.39 -8.22
N ALA A 8 0.73 -13.66 -8.41
CA ALA A 8 1.53 -14.75 -7.88
C ALA A 8 3.01 -14.63 -8.33
N ASN A 9 3.93 -15.05 -7.47
CA ASN A 9 5.34 -15.16 -7.84
C ASN A 9 5.57 -16.43 -8.71
N ALA A 10 6.83 -16.74 -9.02
CA ALA A 10 7.19 -17.92 -9.81
C ALA A 10 6.80 -19.27 -9.16
N ASN A 11 6.53 -19.29 -7.85
CA ASN A 11 6.07 -20.46 -7.10
C ASN A 11 4.54 -20.50 -6.92
N GLU A 12 3.81 -19.61 -7.61
CA GLU A 12 2.36 -19.45 -7.49
C GLU A 12 1.88 -18.94 -6.10
N ASP A 13 2.79 -18.41 -5.28
CA ASP A 13 2.42 -17.82 -4.00
C ASP A 13 1.84 -16.43 -4.20
N TRP A 14 0.65 -16.22 -3.65
CA TRP A 14 0.00 -14.92 -3.58
C TRP A 14 0.26 -14.26 -2.24
N HIS A 15 0.50 -12.95 -2.25
CA HIS A 15 0.76 -12.18 -1.04
C HIS A 15 -0.50 -11.39 -0.65
N PRO A 16 -1.12 -11.70 0.51
CA PRO A 16 -2.28 -10.96 0.99
C PRO A 16 -1.96 -9.47 1.15
N LEU A 17 -2.85 -8.60 0.66
CA LEU A 17 -2.62 -7.16 0.67
C LEU A 17 -2.44 -6.60 2.09
N ALA A 18 -3.23 -7.06 3.05
CA ALA A 18 -3.13 -6.61 4.44
C ALA A 18 -1.75 -6.94 5.06
N GLU A 19 -1.22 -8.13 4.79
CA GLU A 19 0.10 -8.53 5.26
C GLU A 19 1.19 -7.69 4.61
N HIS A 20 1.10 -7.49 3.29
CA HIS A 20 2.01 -6.65 2.53
C HIS A 20 2.09 -5.23 3.13
N LEU A 21 0.95 -4.56 3.32
CA LEU A 21 0.89 -3.20 3.85
C LEU A 21 1.48 -3.12 5.27
N LEU A 22 1.20 -4.09 6.14
CA LEU A 22 1.76 -4.15 7.49
C LEU A 22 3.28 -4.37 7.48
N CYS A 23 3.78 -5.24 6.60
CA CYS A 23 5.21 -5.48 6.44
C CYS A 23 5.94 -4.23 5.93
N VAL A 24 5.40 -3.55 4.92
CA VAL A 24 5.97 -2.30 4.37
C VAL A 24 5.95 -1.21 5.44
N SER A 25 4.84 -1.00 6.14
CA SER A 25 4.74 -0.05 7.26
C SER A 25 5.83 -0.27 8.32
N ARG A 26 6.03 -1.52 8.75
CA ARG A 26 7.08 -1.89 9.72
C ARG A 26 8.48 -1.62 9.19
N LEU A 27 8.75 -1.94 7.92
CA LEU A 27 10.05 -1.69 7.30
C LEU A 27 10.33 -0.19 7.15
N ALA A 28 9.36 0.58 6.69
CA ALA A 28 9.46 2.04 6.56
C ALA A 28 9.77 2.70 7.91
N THR A 29 9.08 2.26 8.98
CA THR A 29 9.38 2.71 10.35
C THR A 29 10.83 2.42 10.73
N LYS A 30 11.34 1.21 10.43
CA LYS A 30 12.74 0.83 10.73
C LYS A 30 13.74 1.68 9.96
N PHE A 31 13.47 2.01 8.71
CA PHE A 31 14.34 2.88 7.92
C PHE A 31 14.33 4.33 8.44
N ALA A 32 13.22 4.79 9.00
CA ALA A 32 13.09 6.10 9.62
C ALA A 32 13.58 6.17 11.09
N ALA A 33 14.12 5.08 11.65
CA ALA A 33 14.35 4.95 13.10
C ALA A 33 15.27 6.02 13.73
N ASN A 34 16.17 6.62 12.95
CA ASN A 34 17.08 7.68 13.43
C ASN A 34 16.55 9.10 13.12
N THR A 35 15.26 9.22 12.83
CA THR A 35 14.60 10.48 12.49
C THR A 35 13.32 10.63 13.31
N SER A 36 12.71 11.83 13.26
CA SER A 36 11.38 12.06 13.84
C SER A 36 10.23 11.58 12.95
N TRP A 37 10.52 10.97 11.79
CA TRP A 37 9.53 10.64 10.75
C TRP A 37 8.99 9.21 10.84
N GLY A 38 9.20 8.51 11.96
CA GLY A 38 8.80 7.10 12.13
C GLY A 38 7.31 6.86 11.86
N ASP A 39 6.44 7.68 12.46
CA ASP A 39 4.98 7.53 12.32
C ASP A 39 4.49 7.87 10.91
N GLU A 40 5.05 8.92 10.29
CA GLU A 40 4.77 9.31 8.90
C GLU A 40 5.22 8.21 7.93
N ALA A 41 6.41 7.63 8.14
CA ALA A 41 6.89 6.50 7.33
C ALA A 41 6.04 5.25 7.51
N ALA A 42 5.61 4.96 8.74
CA ALA A 42 4.71 3.84 9.03
C ALA A 42 3.37 4.01 8.30
N LEU A 43 2.78 5.22 8.37
CA LEU A 43 1.51 5.54 7.75
C LEU A 43 1.60 5.51 6.23
N ALA A 44 2.67 6.08 5.65
CA ALA A 44 2.95 6.01 4.22
C ALA A 44 2.98 4.55 3.75
N GLY A 45 3.77 3.70 4.41
CA GLY A 45 3.87 2.29 4.05
C GLY A 45 2.55 1.54 4.16
N LEU A 46 1.72 1.88 5.16
CA LEU A 46 0.42 1.27 5.37
C LEU A 46 -0.61 1.68 4.30
N LEU A 47 -0.53 2.91 3.79
CA LEU A 47 -1.55 3.46 2.90
C LEU A 47 -1.15 3.46 1.42
N HIS A 48 0.13 3.34 1.07
CA HIS A 48 0.63 3.56 -0.31
C HIS A 48 -0.10 2.76 -1.40
N ASP A 49 -0.62 1.58 -1.04
CA ASP A 49 -1.28 0.65 -1.94
C ASP A 49 -2.75 0.40 -1.57
N LEU A 50 -3.38 1.31 -0.82
CA LEU A 50 -4.77 1.18 -0.38
C LEU A 50 -5.74 0.97 -1.56
N GLY A 51 -5.47 1.57 -2.71
CA GLY A 51 -6.28 1.40 -3.93
C GLY A 51 -6.34 -0.04 -4.44
N LYS A 52 -5.41 -0.91 -4.02
CA LYS A 52 -5.38 -2.33 -4.42
C LYS A 52 -6.54 -3.15 -3.86
N TYR A 53 -7.27 -2.65 -2.86
CA TYR A 53 -8.53 -3.25 -2.40
C TYR A 53 -9.67 -3.17 -3.42
N ALA A 54 -9.56 -2.31 -4.44
CA ALA A 54 -10.59 -2.17 -5.45
C ALA A 54 -10.70 -3.43 -6.33
N ASP A 55 -11.94 -3.79 -6.68
CA ASP A 55 -12.23 -4.94 -7.55
C ASP A 55 -11.50 -4.87 -8.89
N ARG A 56 -11.39 -3.66 -9.45
CA ARG A 56 -10.65 -3.42 -10.71
C ARG A 56 -9.17 -3.75 -10.58
N PHE A 57 -8.54 -3.42 -9.44
CA PHE A 57 -7.16 -3.78 -9.22
C PHE A 57 -6.99 -5.30 -9.10
N GLN A 58 -7.91 -5.98 -8.41
CA GLN A 58 -7.89 -7.44 -8.33
C GLN A 58 -8.14 -8.11 -9.70
N ALA A 59 -8.96 -7.50 -10.57
CA ALA A 59 -9.13 -7.94 -11.96
C ALA A 59 -7.85 -7.72 -12.79
N ARG A 60 -7.15 -6.59 -12.58
CA ARG A 60 -5.83 -6.33 -13.19
C ARG A 60 -4.81 -7.41 -12.85
N LEU A 61 -4.76 -7.89 -11.59
CA LEU A 61 -3.86 -8.99 -11.21
C LEU A 61 -4.12 -10.30 -11.96
N LYS A 62 -5.34 -10.47 -12.50
CA LYS A 62 -5.75 -11.62 -13.32
C LYS A 62 -5.63 -11.36 -14.83
N GLY A 63 -5.06 -10.21 -15.23
CA GLY A 63 -4.95 -9.81 -16.64
C GLY A 63 -6.28 -9.37 -17.27
N GLN A 64 -7.30 -9.05 -16.47
CA GLN A 64 -8.65 -8.69 -16.93
C GLN A 64 -8.89 -7.18 -17.00
N ASP A 65 -7.96 -6.36 -16.48
CA ASP A 65 -8.00 -4.90 -16.51
C ASP A 65 -6.56 -4.35 -16.57
N SER A 66 -6.38 -3.06 -16.87
CA SER A 66 -5.06 -2.41 -16.93
C SER A 66 -5.16 -0.89 -16.72
N GLY A 67 -4.02 -0.22 -16.54
CA GLY A 67 -3.96 1.24 -16.48
C GLY A 67 -4.67 1.87 -15.27
N LEU A 68 -4.50 1.29 -14.08
CA LEU A 68 -5.14 1.74 -12.85
C LEU A 68 -4.16 2.46 -11.93
N ASP A 69 -4.61 3.59 -11.38
CA ASP A 69 -4.01 4.27 -10.24
C ASP A 69 -4.46 3.56 -8.94
N HIS A 70 -3.48 3.13 -8.14
CA HIS A 70 -3.70 2.47 -6.86
C HIS A 70 -3.11 3.24 -5.66
N TRP A 71 -2.48 4.38 -5.91
CA TRP A 71 -1.76 5.18 -4.91
C TRP A 71 -2.57 6.40 -4.45
N SER A 72 -3.39 6.99 -5.32
CA SER A 72 -4.11 8.23 -4.99
C SER A 72 -5.09 8.09 -3.82
N GLN A 73 -5.73 6.94 -3.64
CA GLN A 73 -6.65 6.74 -2.52
C GLN A 73 -5.91 6.76 -1.17
N GLY A 74 -4.73 6.12 -1.11
CA GLY A 74 -3.87 6.13 0.06
C GLY A 74 -3.37 7.53 0.40
N ALA A 75 -2.88 8.24 -0.61
CA ALA A 75 -2.44 9.62 -0.49
C ALA A 75 -3.57 10.55 0.01
N TRP A 76 -4.78 10.38 -0.52
CA TRP A 76 -5.94 11.15 -0.09
C TRP A 76 -6.30 10.87 1.37
N VAL A 77 -6.33 9.60 1.82
CA VAL A 77 -6.62 9.25 3.22
C VAL A 77 -5.56 9.84 4.15
N ALA A 78 -4.28 9.69 3.81
CA ALA A 78 -3.18 10.28 4.58
C ALA A 78 -3.35 11.80 4.76
N LEU A 79 -3.71 12.51 3.69
CA LEU A 79 -3.89 13.95 3.73
C LEU A 79 -5.19 14.38 4.43
N ALA A 80 -6.33 13.81 4.04
CA ALA A 80 -7.65 14.27 4.43
C ALA A 80 -8.05 13.83 5.84
N GLU A 81 -7.69 12.60 6.23
CA GLU A 81 -8.10 12.02 7.51
C GLU A 81 -7.01 12.15 8.58
N HIS A 82 -5.74 12.01 8.18
CA HIS A 82 -4.61 12.04 9.12
C HIS A 82 -3.85 13.37 9.13
N ARG A 83 -4.07 14.26 8.15
CA ARG A 83 -3.30 15.51 7.96
C ARG A 83 -1.78 15.26 7.84
N ALA A 84 -1.42 14.07 7.40
CA ALA A 84 -0.05 13.57 7.30
C ALA A 84 0.48 13.90 5.90
N ILE A 85 1.01 15.11 5.73
CA ILE A 85 1.44 15.63 4.42
C ILE A 85 2.62 14.82 3.89
N ALA A 86 3.55 14.41 4.76
CA ALA A 86 4.71 13.64 4.32
C ALA A 86 4.29 12.26 3.81
N ALA A 87 3.41 11.55 4.53
CA ALA A 87 2.86 10.27 4.09
C ALA A 87 2.02 10.39 2.82
N ALA A 88 1.30 11.49 2.63
CA ALA A 88 0.50 11.73 1.43
C ALA A 88 1.35 11.96 0.15
N LEU A 89 2.63 12.33 0.31
CA LEU A 89 3.55 12.62 -0.80
C LEU A 89 4.64 11.56 -0.98
N ALA A 90 4.55 10.45 -0.22
CA ALA A 90 5.53 9.38 -0.20
C ALA A 90 5.51 8.49 -1.45
#